data_AF-A0A5J5CRV4-F1
#
_entry.id   AF-A0A5J5CRV4-F1
#
_cell.length_a   1.000
_cell.length_b   1.000
_cell.length_c   1.000
_cell.angle_alpha   90.00
_cell.angle_beta   90.00
_cell.angle_gamma   90.00
#
_symmetry.space_group_name_H-M   'P 1'
#
loop_
_entity.id
_entity.type
_entity.pdbx_description
1 polymer ?
#
loop_
_entity_poly.entity_id
_entity_poly.type
_entity_poly.pdbx_seq_one_letter_code
_entity_poly.pdbx_strand_id
1 'polypeptide(L)'
;MVSAAVVFLLTISSVCGEAAARKLEYVTVVSSQSLPYRPTPREQLATRMGMQEQFGLGQFLRKRYKGFLNDFYDRHEIYIRSTDQDRTLMSAEANLAGLYPPTGHQVFKENLMWQPIPVHTVSQSEERLLSFPLGDCPRYEQLMNETKRTEEFINVTNTYQDIIELVKKKTGLNEINVESVWSVYDTLFCESRHNMSAPDWVTPDVMEKLSVLNDFSIQPPFASCQIFELYRNNDSSVSVSMFYRNDSTVEPYPLQLPGCSLDCPLDEFMRIT
;
A
#
# COMPACT_ATOMS: atom_id res chain seq x y z
N MET A 1 -3.19 14.14 -8.16
CA MET A 1 -2.29 13.98 -7.00
C MET A 1 -2.56 12.61 -6.42
N VAL A 2 -1.68 11.65 -6.70
CA VAL A 2 -1.79 10.28 -6.21
C VAL A 2 -0.70 10.10 -5.16
N SER A 3 -1.01 9.36 -4.10
CA SER A 3 -0.15 8.44 -3.36
C SER A 3 -0.77 8.19 -1.99
N ALA A 4 -0.78 6.92 -1.60
CA ALA A 4 -0.86 6.55 -0.21
C ALA A 4 0.24 5.55 0.06
N ALA A 5 1.05 5.83 1.06
CA ALA A 5 1.93 4.82 1.60
C ALA A 5 2.11 5.03 3.11
N VAL A 6 2.04 3.91 3.81
CA VAL A 6 2.53 3.70 5.17
C VAL A 6 3.80 2.86 5.03
N VAL A 7 4.92 3.35 5.54
CA VAL A 7 6.18 2.61 5.65
C VAL A 7 6.39 2.12 7.07
N PHE A 8 6.67 0.84 7.19
CA PHE A 8 7.24 0.21 8.36
C PHE A 8 8.70 -0.12 8.06
N LEU A 9 9.62 0.46 8.83
CA LEU A 9 11.04 0.13 8.86
C LEU A 9 11.28 -0.65 10.17
N LEU A 10 11.69 -1.92 10.08
CA LEU A 10 11.85 -2.82 11.23
C LEU A 10 13.31 -3.31 11.36
N THR A 11 14.03 -2.86 12.39
CA THR A 11 15.36 -3.36 12.80
C THR A 11 15.26 -4.11 14.13
N ILE A 12 15.81 -5.30 14.34
CA ILE A 12 16.64 -5.57 15.54
C ILE A 12 17.36 -6.91 15.43
N SER A 13 18.55 -6.91 16.03
CA SER A 13 19.56 -7.96 16.06
C SER A 13 19.20 -9.18 16.92
N SER A 14 19.21 -10.35 16.28
CA SER A 14 19.87 -11.60 16.69
C SER A 14 19.60 -12.24 18.07
N VAL A 15 18.85 -13.36 18.08
CA VAL A 15 19.11 -14.48 19.01
C VAL A 15 19.02 -15.83 18.28
N CYS A 16 19.94 -16.73 18.62
CA CYS A 16 20.31 -17.99 17.98
C CYS A 16 19.37 -19.16 18.32
N GLY A 17 19.18 -20.10 17.39
CA GLY A 17 18.54 -21.40 17.62
C GLY A 17 18.58 -22.29 16.37
N GLU A 18 19.29 -23.41 16.45
CA GLU A 18 19.64 -24.31 15.34
C GLU A 18 18.43 -25.01 14.69
N ALA A 19 18.23 -24.75 13.39
CA ALA A 19 17.74 -25.73 12.41
C ALA A 19 17.91 -25.16 10.99
N ALA A 20 19.11 -25.29 10.39
CA ALA A 20 19.40 -25.11 8.96
C ALA A 20 18.84 -23.88 8.19
N ALA A 21 18.25 -22.89 8.86
CA ALA A 21 17.45 -21.83 8.26
C ALA A 21 18.19 -20.49 8.32
N ARG A 22 18.30 -19.84 7.16
CA ARG A 22 18.69 -18.43 7.03
C ARG A 22 17.98 -17.55 8.07
N LYS A 23 18.69 -16.56 8.60
CA LYS A 23 18.25 -15.70 9.69
C LYS A 23 17.66 -14.40 9.16
N LEU A 24 16.43 -14.07 9.54
CA LEU A 24 15.81 -12.79 9.21
C LEU A 24 16.52 -11.66 9.98
N GLU A 25 16.98 -10.63 9.29
CA GLU A 25 17.71 -9.49 9.89
C GLU A 25 16.93 -8.18 9.81
N TYR A 26 16.21 -7.97 8.72
CA TYR A 26 15.52 -6.72 8.46
C TYR A 26 14.23 -6.93 7.71
N VAL A 27 13.21 -6.15 8.04
CA VAL A 27 11.92 -6.18 7.35
C VAL A 27 11.52 -4.76 6.97
N THR A 28 11.08 -4.57 5.73
CA THR A 28 10.36 -3.36 5.32
C THR A 28 8.98 -3.76 4.85
N VAL A 29 7.95 -3.10 5.37
CA VAL A 29 6.58 -3.27 4.91
C VAL A 29 6.07 -1.92 4.41
N VAL A 30 5.57 -1.89 3.19
CA VAL A 30 4.91 -0.72 2.60
C VAL A 30 3.46 -1.06 2.40
N SER A 31 2.55 -0.39 3.11
CA SER A 31 1.11 -0.56 2.91
C SER A 31 0.53 0.64 2.18
N SER A 32 -0.25 0.37 1.13
CA SER A 32 -0.95 1.38 0.34
C SER A 32 -2.42 1.49 0.69
N GLN A 33 -3.01 2.63 0.36
CA GLN A 33 -4.45 2.88 0.39
C GLN A 33 -4.90 3.58 -0.88
N SER A 34 -6.00 3.14 -1.49
CA SER A 34 -6.62 3.87 -2.61
C SER A 34 -7.32 5.15 -2.13
N LEU A 35 -7.57 6.08 -3.06
CA LEU A 35 -8.03 7.46 -2.84
C LEU A 35 -9.32 7.71 -3.63
N PRO A 36 -10.38 8.30 -3.03
CA PRO A 36 -11.38 9.03 -3.80
C PRO A 36 -10.94 10.47 -4.08
N TYR A 37 -11.15 10.92 -5.33
CA TYR A 37 -10.73 12.22 -5.86
C TYR A 37 -11.60 13.42 -5.41
N ARG A 38 -12.68 13.20 -4.65
CA ARG A 38 -13.43 14.30 -4.03
C ARG A 38 -13.63 14.06 -2.54
N PRO A 39 -13.03 14.88 -1.65
CA PRO A 39 -13.45 14.89 -0.27
C PRO A 39 -14.81 15.60 -0.24
N THR A 40 -15.91 14.82 -0.25
CA THR A 40 -17.07 15.35 0.47
C THR A 40 -16.66 15.42 1.94
N PRO A 41 -17.10 16.44 2.71
CA PRO A 41 -16.82 16.51 4.15
C PRO A 41 -17.30 15.28 4.94
N ARG A 42 -18.08 14.39 4.32
CA ARG A 42 -18.62 13.17 4.92
C ARG A 42 -17.73 11.94 4.78
N GLU A 43 -16.68 11.96 3.95
CA GLU A 43 -15.97 10.75 3.53
C GLU A 43 -14.44 10.89 3.68
N GLN A 44 -13.99 11.50 4.79
CA GLN A 44 -12.66 11.19 5.29
C GLN A 44 -12.64 9.68 5.59
N LEU A 45 -11.77 8.92 4.90
CA LEU A 45 -11.62 7.48 5.09
C LEU A 45 -10.96 7.20 6.45
N ALA A 46 -11.76 7.36 7.50
CA ALA A 46 -11.67 6.76 8.81
C ALA A 46 -12.92 5.87 9.00
N THR A 47 -13.33 5.16 7.94
CA THR A 47 -14.48 4.27 8.05
C THR A 47 -14.11 3.13 8.98
N ARG A 48 -15.09 2.66 9.76
CA ARG A 48 -14.91 1.53 10.68
C ARG A 48 -14.29 0.30 9.98
N MET A 49 -14.65 0.09 8.70
CA MET A 49 -14.12 -1.01 7.89
C MET A 49 -12.63 -0.85 7.61
N GLY A 50 -12.17 0.32 7.16
CA GLY A 50 -10.74 0.55 6.88
C GLY A 50 -9.86 0.40 8.13
N MET A 51 -10.35 0.86 9.30
CA MET A 51 -9.66 0.63 10.58
C MET A 51 -9.59 -0.86 10.93
N GLN A 52 -10.65 -1.64 10.68
CA GLN A 52 -10.65 -3.08 10.92
C GLN A 52 -9.69 -3.83 9.98
N GLU A 53 -9.63 -3.44 8.71
CA GLU A 53 -8.70 -4.03 7.73
C GLU A 53 -7.24 -3.79 8.14
N GLN A 54 -6.90 -2.56 8.54
CA GLN A 54 -5.55 -2.23 9.01
C GLN A 54 -5.20 -2.90 10.33
N PHE A 55 -6.15 -2.97 11.27
CA PHE A 55 -5.96 -3.74 12.50
C PHE A 55 -5.70 -5.22 12.20
N GLY A 56 -6.47 -5.82 11.29
CA GLY A 56 -6.26 -7.20 10.83
C GLY A 56 -4.90 -7.39 10.15
N LEU A 57 -4.44 -6.42 9.36
CA LEU A 57 -3.09 -6.43 8.80
C LEU A 57 -2.02 -6.40 9.92
N GLY A 58 -2.19 -5.57 10.94
CA GLY A 58 -1.32 -5.55 12.12
C GLY A 58 -1.24 -6.91 12.83
N GLN A 59 -2.38 -7.58 13.02
CA GLN A 59 -2.42 -8.93 13.59
C GLN A 59 -1.71 -9.97 12.70
N PHE A 60 -1.88 -9.87 11.38
CA PHE A 60 -1.16 -10.71 10.43
C PHE A 60 0.35 -10.52 10.56
N LEU A 61 0.83 -9.27 10.58
CA LEU A 61 2.26 -8.96 10.72
C LEU A 61 2.81 -9.46 12.06
N ARG A 62 2.04 -9.32 13.16
CA ARG A 62 2.41 -9.86 14.49
C ARG A 62 2.57 -11.37 14.46
N LYS A 63 1.67 -12.08 13.76
CA LYS A 63 1.75 -13.54 13.60
C LYS A 63 2.94 -13.93 12.72
N ARG A 64 3.14 -13.25 11.59
CA ARG A 64 4.22 -13.54 10.62
C ARG A 64 5.60 -13.38 11.23
N TYR A 65 5.80 -12.32 12.01
CA TYR A 65 7.09 -11.99 12.61
C TYR A 65 7.20 -12.39 14.08
N LYS A 66 6.40 -13.37 14.52
CA LYS A 66 6.53 -13.96 15.85
C LYS A 66 7.93 -14.57 16.00
N GLY A 67 8.63 -14.18 17.05
CA GLY A 67 10.02 -14.60 17.31
C GLY A 67 11.09 -13.76 16.61
N PHE A 68 10.70 -12.91 15.65
CA PHE A 68 11.56 -11.84 15.13
C PHE A 68 11.31 -10.53 15.89
N LEU A 69 10.04 -10.14 16.04
CA LEU A 69 9.65 -8.98 16.86
C LEU A 69 9.62 -9.35 18.34
N ASN A 70 10.07 -8.44 19.19
CA ASN A 70 9.88 -8.56 20.63
C ASN A 70 8.40 -8.60 20.99
N ASP A 71 8.08 -9.30 22.07
CA ASP A 71 6.72 -9.39 22.54
C ASP A 71 6.16 -8.04 23.00
N PHE A 72 7.03 -7.18 23.53
CA PHE A 72 6.75 -5.81 23.93
C PHE A 72 7.20 -4.83 22.84
N TYR A 73 6.51 -3.69 22.73
CA TYR A 73 6.97 -2.60 21.88
C TYR A 73 8.29 -2.03 22.40
N ASP A 74 9.32 -1.97 21.55
CA ASP A 74 10.54 -1.20 21.82
C ASP A 74 10.80 -0.26 20.64
N ARG A 75 10.96 1.02 20.98
CA ARG A 75 11.17 2.12 20.03
C ARG A 75 12.48 2.01 19.24
N HIS A 76 13.41 1.18 19.68
CA HIS A 76 14.65 0.90 18.96
C HIS A 76 14.47 -0.23 17.94
N GLU A 77 13.36 -1.01 18.02
CA GLU A 77 13.13 -2.09 17.06
C GLU A 77 12.33 -1.66 15.82
N ILE A 78 11.39 -0.74 16.00
CA ILE A 78 10.44 -0.38 14.95
C ILE A 78 10.40 1.13 14.74
N TYR A 79 10.41 1.51 13.47
CA TYR A 79 10.20 2.87 13.00
C TYR A 79 9.03 2.90 12.03
N ILE A 80 8.08 3.80 12.28
CA ILE A 80 6.86 3.93 11.50
C ILE A 80 6.85 5.30 10.85
N ARG A 81 6.66 5.34 9.53
CA ARG A 81 6.51 6.57 8.76
C ARG A 81 5.24 6.51 7.93
N SER A 82 4.47 7.60 7.93
CA SER A 82 3.26 7.74 7.13
C SER A 82 3.29 9.06 6.37
N THR A 83 2.55 9.17 5.26
CA THR A 83 2.29 10.47 4.65
C THR A 83 1.43 11.35 5.57
N ASP A 84 1.57 12.67 5.45
CA ASP A 84 0.81 13.65 6.24
C ASP A 84 -0.63 13.80 5.74
N GLN A 85 -1.41 12.73 5.91
CA GLN A 85 -2.82 12.65 5.58
C GLN A 85 -3.54 11.87 6.68
N ASP A 86 -4.67 12.37 7.16
CA ASP A 86 -5.42 11.77 8.28
C ASP A 86 -5.67 10.27 8.08
N ARG A 87 -6.10 9.87 6.87
CA ARG A 87 -6.37 8.45 6.56
C ARG A 87 -5.13 7.56 6.73
N THR A 88 -3.95 8.01 6.33
CA THR A 88 -2.72 7.20 6.41
C THR A 88 -2.15 7.18 7.82
N LEU A 89 -2.31 8.27 8.59
CA LEU A 89 -1.93 8.33 10.00
C LEU A 89 -2.83 7.43 10.85
N MET A 90 -4.15 7.58 10.73
CA MET A 90 -5.13 6.76 11.45
C MET A 90 -5.00 5.26 11.13
N SER A 91 -4.63 4.95 9.89
CA SER A 91 -4.41 3.58 9.46
C SER A 91 -3.14 2.97 10.02
N ALA A 92 -2.06 3.74 10.11
CA ALA A 92 -0.85 3.31 10.79
C ALA A 92 -1.14 3.02 12.28
N GLU A 93 -1.90 3.88 12.95
CA GLU A 93 -2.32 3.67 14.35
C GLU A 93 -3.21 2.43 14.53
N ALA A 94 -4.18 2.22 13.64
CA ALA A 94 -5.03 1.03 13.66
C ALA A 94 -4.22 -0.26 13.43
N ASN A 95 -3.25 -0.22 12.52
CA ASN A 95 -2.32 -1.32 12.27
C ASN A 95 -1.46 -1.61 13.51
N LEU A 96 -0.89 -0.57 14.13
CA LEU A 96 -0.07 -0.69 15.33
C LEU A 96 -0.86 -1.23 16.52
N ALA A 97 -2.14 -0.89 16.65
CA ALA A 97 -3.02 -1.48 17.66
C ALA A 97 -3.19 -3.00 17.48
N GLY A 98 -3.17 -3.51 16.25
CA GLY A 98 -3.19 -4.95 15.95
C GLY A 98 -1.81 -5.61 16.10
N LEU A 99 -0.73 -4.86 15.84
CA LEU A 99 0.65 -5.35 15.88
C LEU A 99 1.21 -5.46 17.30
N TYR A 100 0.96 -4.46 18.15
CA TYR A 100 1.49 -4.35 19.52
C TYR A 100 0.39 -4.10 20.57
N PRO A 101 -0.54 -5.05 20.76
CA PRO A 101 -1.45 -4.98 21.91
C PRO A 101 -0.62 -4.99 23.22
N PRO A 102 -0.82 -4.02 24.13
CA PRO A 102 0.00 -3.92 25.33
C PRO A 102 -0.23 -5.10 26.26
N THR A 103 0.85 -5.60 26.86
CA THR A 103 0.79 -6.66 27.88
C THR A 103 1.71 -6.31 29.05
N GLY A 104 1.43 -6.89 30.21
CA GLY A 104 2.23 -6.68 31.43
C GLY A 104 2.46 -5.20 31.74
N HIS A 105 3.73 -4.80 31.81
CA HIS A 105 4.15 -3.44 32.19
C HIS A 105 3.82 -2.36 31.16
N GLN A 106 3.49 -2.73 29.91
CA GLN A 106 3.11 -1.76 28.86
C GLN A 106 1.62 -1.39 28.90
N VAL A 107 0.83 -2.05 29.74
CA VAL A 107 -0.57 -1.66 29.97
C VAL A 107 -0.59 -0.39 30.83
N PHE A 108 -0.66 0.77 30.18
CA PHE A 108 -0.68 2.06 30.87
C PHE A 108 -2.05 2.41 31.46
N LYS A 109 -3.13 1.78 30.97
CA LYS A 109 -4.50 1.98 31.43
C LYS A 109 -5.26 0.67 31.43
N GLU A 110 -5.84 0.32 32.57
CA GLU A 110 -6.68 -0.87 32.71
C GLU A 110 -7.89 -0.82 31.76
N ASN A 111 -8.25 -1.97 31.19
CA ASN A 111 -9.34 -2.14 30.21
C ASN A 111 -9.14 -1.40 28.87
N LEU A 112 -7.94 -0.89 28.57
CA LEU A 112 -7.58 -0.33 27.26
C LEU A 112 -6.42 -1.13 26.67
N MET A 113 -6.72 -2.04 25.75
CA MET A 113 -5.73 -2.86 25.03
C MET A 113 -5.12 -2.09 23.85
N TRP A 114 -4.65 -0.87 24.12
CA TRP A 114 -3.99 0.01 23.17
C TRP A 114 -2.87 0.73 23.90
N GLN A 115 -1.78 1.03 23.20
CA GLN A 115 -0.68 1.85 23.69
C GLN A 115 -0.25 2.84 22.61
N PRO A 116 0.18 4.05 23.00
CA PRO A 116 0.67 5.03 22.04
C PRO A 116 2.00 4.57 21.44
N ILE A 117 2.06 4.46 20.11
CA ILE A 117 3.28 4.17 19.36
C ILE A 117 3.51 5.30 18.36
N PRO A 118 4.66 5.98 18.36
CA PRO A 118 4.90 7.11 17.47
C PRO A 118 4.81 6.75 15.98
N VAL A 119 3.98 7.47 15.23
CA VAL A 119 3.95 7.49 13.76
C VAL A 119 4.60 8.78 13.27
N HIS A 120 5.72 8.66 12.56
CA HIS A 120 6.46 9.80 12.04
C HIS A 120 5.91 10.24 10.69
N THR A 121 5.96 11.54 10.42
CA THR A 121 5.56 12.10 9.12
C THR A 121 6.38 13.35 8.79
N VAL A 122 6.26 13.82 7.56
CA VAL A 122 6.82 15.09 7.07
C VAL A 122 5.72 15.84 6.33
N SER A 123 5.83 17.17 6.26
CA SER A 123 4.83 17.98 5.54
C SER A 123 4.72 17.54 4.08
N GLN A 124 3.54 17.74 3.47
CA GLN A 124 3.30 17.34 2.08
C GLN A 124 4.31 17.95 1.08
N SER A 125 4.79 19.18 1.32
CA SER A 125 5.81 19.84 0.49
C SER A 125 7.21 19.20 0.58
N GLU A 126 7.49 18.50 1.68
CA GLU A 126 8.77 17.84 1.95
C GLU A 126 8.71 16.33 1.69
N GLU A 127 7.53 15.81 1.35
CA GLU A 127 7.34 14.39 1.09
C GLU A 127 7.98 13.99 -0.24
N ARG A 128 9.11 13.26 -0.15
CA ARG A 128 9.90 12.79 -1.28
C ARG A 128 10.06 11.28 -1.34
N LEU A 129 9.50 10.55 -0.39
CA LEU A 129 9.70 9.11 -0.22
C LEU A 129 8.40 8.32 -0.47
N LEU A 130 7.26 8.85 -0.02
CA LEU A 130 5.99 8.10 0.01
C LEU A 130 4.86 8.71 -0.81
N SER A 131 5.06 9.90 -1.35
CA SER A 131 4.09 10.52 -2.24
C SER A 131 4.55 10.45 -3.70
N PHE A 132 3.96 9.54 -4.49
CA PHE A 132 4.19 9.41 -5.93
C PHE A 132 2.93 9.66 -6.78
N PRO A 133 3.04 10.44 -7.87
CA PRO A 133 4.28 10.95 -8.43
C PRO A 133 4.85 12.14 -7.66
N LEU A 134 6.17 12.28 -7.67
CA LEU A 134 6.86 13.43 -7.08
C LEU A 134 6.50 14.70 -7.87
N GLY A 135 6.09 15.75 -7.16
CA GLY A 135 5.86 17.07 -7.75
C GLY A 135 7.15 17.67 -8.30
N ASP A 136 7.02 18.47 -9.36
CA ASP A 136 8.11 19.19 -10.03
C ASP A 136 9.22 18.27 -10.56
N CYS A 137 8.85 17.22 -11.29
CA CYS A 137 9.78 16.30 -11.92
C CYS A 137 9.68 16.36 -13.46
N PRO A 138 10.46 17.23 -14.15
CA PRO A 138 10.39 17.37 -15.61
C PRO A 138 10.63 16.07 -16.37
N ARG A 139 11.51 15.21 -15.85
CA ARG A 139 11.77 13.89 -16.47
C ARG A 139 10.57 12.96 -16.37
N TYR A 140 9.82 13.00 -15.27
CA TYR A 140 8.58 12.24 -15.14
C TYR A 140 7.55 12.71 -16.16
N GLU A 141 7.35 14.02 -16.32
CA GLU A 141 6.43 14.56 -17.33
C GLU A 141 6.83 14.14 -18.75
N GLN A 142 8.13 14.19 -19.06
CA GLN A 142 8.65 13.72 -20.33
C GLN A 142 8.35 12.22 -20.54
N LEU A 143 8.62 11.38 -19.56
CA LEU A 143 8.37 9.93 -19.62
C LEU A 143 6.87 9.62 -19.78
N MET A 144 6.01 10.30 -19.04
CA MET A 144 4.55 10.16 -19.19
C MET A 144 4.10 10.56 -20.61
N ASN A 145 4.66 11.63 -21.16
CA ASN A 145 4.38 12.04 -22.54
C ASN A 145 4.91 11.05 -23.58
N GLU A 146 6.05 10.42 -23.34
CA GLU A 146 6.59 9.33 -24.18
C GLU A 146 5.69 8.09 -24.09
N THR A 147 5.28 7.67 -22.88
CA THR A 147 4.36 6.55 -22.66
C THR A 147 3.01 6.76 -23.34
N LYS A 148 2.45 7.97 -23.30
CA LYS A 148 1.19 8.31 -24.01
C LYS A 148 1.25 8.12 -25.52
N ARG A 149 2.46 8.08 -26.10
CA ARG A 149 2.68 7.90 -27.54
C ARG A 149 2.95 6.46 -27.94
N THR A 150 3.06 5.53 -26.98
CA THR A 150 3.26 4.11 -27.29
C THR A 150 1.99 3.51 -27.89
N GLU A 151 2.15 2.49 -28.73
CA GLU A 151 1.02 1.77 -29.31
C GLU A 151 0.14 1.14 -28.24
N GLU A 152 0.73 0.65 -27.13
CA GLU A 152 -0.01 0.09 -26.00
C GLU A 152 -0.99 1.10 -25.40
N PHE A 153 -0.52 2.31 -25.08
CA PHE A 153 -1.36 3.36 -24.51
C PHE A 153 -2.44 3.83 -25.49
N ILE A 154 -2.09 4.00 -26.76
CA ILE A 154 -3.02 4.38 -27.83
C ILE A 154 -4.09 3.29 -28.02
N ASN A 155 -3.70 2.01 -28.02
CA ASN A 155 -4.62 0.89 -28.20
C ASN A 155 -5.62 0.79 -27.06
N VAL A 156 -5.19 0.95 -25.81
CA VAL A 156 -6.11 1.00 -24.64
C VAL A 156 -7.05 2.19 -24.75
N THR A 157 -6.52 3.36 -25.11
CA THR A 157 -7.34 4.58 -25.29
C THR A 157 -8.42 4.37 -26.36
N ASN A 158 -8.07 3.78 -27.50
CA ASN A 158 -9.00 3.52 -28.59
C ASN A 158 -10.03 2.43 -28.23
N THR A 159 -9.59 1.38 -27.53
CA THR A 159 -10.44 0.24 -27.15
C THR A 159 -11.56 0.65 -26.20
N TYR A 160 -11.29 1.58 -25.28
CA TYR A 160 -12.22 2.03 -24.25
C TYR A 160 -12.72 3.46 -24.45
N GLN A 161 -12.57 4.01 -25.66
CA GLN A 161 -12.96 5.38 -25.99
C GLN A 161 -14.46 5.61 -25.72
N ASP A 162 -15.30 4.63 -26.02
CA ASP A 162 -16.75 4.66 -25.79
C ASP A 162 -17.10 4.85 -24.31
N ILE A 163 -16.40 4.14 -23.41
CA ILE A 163 -16.57 4.27 -21.97
C ILE A 163 -16.08 5.63 -21.48
N ILE A 164 -14.91 6.08 -21.95
CA ILE A 164 -14.37 7.39 -21.58
C ILE A 164 -15.37 8.50 -21.98
N GLU A 165 -15.94 8.44 -23.18
CA GLU A 165 -16.95 9.39 -23.66
C GLU A 165 -18.26 9.30 -22.89
N LEU A 166 -18.72 8.08 -22.55
CA LEU A 166 -19.90 7.87 -21.72
C LEU A 166 -19.71 8.53 -20.35
N VAL A 167 -18.60 8.26 -19.67
CA VAL A 167 -18.29 8.80 -18.35
C VAL A 167 -18.20 10.32 -18.43
N LYS A 168 -17.53 10.86 -19.46
CA LYS A 168 -17.44 12.30 -19.69
C LYS A 168 -18.82 12.96 -19.79
N LYS A 169 -19.72 12.36 -20.58
CA LYS A 169 -21.09 12.86 -20.78
C LYS A 169 -21.94 12.75 -19.51
N LYS A 170 -21.79 11.68 -18.74
CA LYS A 170 -22.62 11.41 -17.55
C LYS A 170 -22.17 12.17 -16.31
N THR A 171 -20.86 12.42 -16.16
CA THR A 171 -20.29 13.12 -15.00
C THR A 171 -20.16 14.63 -15.21
N GLY A 172 -20.11 15.10 -16.47
CA GLY A 172 -19.88 16.51 -16.79
C GLY A 172 -18.44 16.97 -16.55
N LEU A 173 -17.49 16.06 -16.35
CA LEU A 173 -16.08 16.40 -16.20
C LEU A 173 -15.45 16.71 -17.57
N ASN A 174 -14.66 17.77 -17.67
CA ASN A 174 -14.12 18.23 -18.95
C ASN A 174 -12.89 17.44 -19.42
N GLU A 175 -12.11 16.86 -18.49
CA GLU A 175 -10.79 16.25 -18.73
C GLU A 175 -10.75 14.78 -18.28
N ILE A 176 -11.59 13.92 -18.89
CA ILE A 176 -11.52 12.47 -18.69
C ILE A 176 -10.67 11.83 -19.79
N ASN A 177 -9.66 11.08 -19.38
CA ASN A 177 -8.84 10.21 -20.22
C ASN A 177 -8.46 8.95 -19.44
N VAL A 178 -7.68 8.06 -20.04
CA VAL A 178 -7.22 6.80 -19.41
C VAL A 178 -6.55 7.04 -18.04
N GLU A 179 -5.82 8.15 -17.86
CA GLU A 179 -5.12 8.47 -16.60
C GLU A 179 -5.99 9.12 -15.53
N SER A 180 -7.18 9.62 -15.87
CA SER A 180 -8.05 10.33 -14.93
C SER A 180 -9.37 9.60 -14.67
N VAL A 181 -9.75 8.65 -15.52
CA VAL A 181 -11.01 7.89 -15.41
C VAL A 181 -11.06 7.00 -14.15
N TRP A 182 -9.91 6.56 -13.63
CA TRP A 182 -9.82 5.80 -12.38
C TRP A 182 -10.51 6.52 -11.21
N SER A 183 -10.52 7.86 -11.21
CA SER A 183 -11.17 8.64 -10.14
C SER A 183 -12.68 8.42 -10.06
N VAL A 184 -13.32 8.15 -11.20
CA VAL A 184 -14.75 7.84 -11.28
C VAL A 184 -14.99 6.41 -10.83
N TYR A 185 -14.14 5.47 -11.26
CA TYR A 185 -14.19 4.08 -10.80
C TYR A 185 -14.07 4.00 -9.27
N ASP A 186 -13.04 4.64 -8.69
CA ASP A 186 -12.81 4.62 -7.25
C ASP A 186 -14.01 5.18 -6.46
N THR A 187 -14.59 6.29 -6.93
CA THR A 187 -15.80 6.86 -6.33
C THR A 187 -16.95 5.86 -6.35
N LEU A 188 -17.27 5.29 -7.50
CA LEU A 188 -18.36 4.32 -7.65
C LEU A 188 -18.11 3.03 -6.86
N PHE A 189 -16.86 2.58 -6.81
CA PHE A 189 -16.44 1.42 -6.02
C PHE A 189 -16.67 1.70 -4.53
N CYS A 190 -16.21 2.83 -4.02
CA CYS A 190 -16.42 3.24 -2.64
C CYS A 190 -17.92 3.34 -2.30
N GLU A 191 -18.70 4.04 -3.12
CA GLU A 191 -20.16 4.15 -2.96
C GLU A 191 -20.83 2.77 -2.88
N SER A 192 -20.45 1.84 -3.77
CA SER A 192 -20.96 0.47 -3.77
C SER A 192 -20.62 -0.28 -2.47
N ARG A 193 -19.39 -0.14 -1.95
CA ARG A 193 -18.97 -0.74 -0.66
C ARG A 193 -19.73 -0.18 0.54
N HIS A 194 -20.28 1.03 0.40
CA HIS A 194 -21.12 1.69 1.39
C HIS A 194 -22.63 1.49 1.16
N ASN A 195 -23.02 0.54 0.30
CA ASN A 195 -24.41 0.24 -0.06
C ASN A 195 -25.18 1.48 -0.56
N MET A 196 -24.48 2.40 -1.22
CA MET A 196 -25.11 3.56 -1.86
C MET A 196 -25.70 3.15 -3.20
N SER A 197 -26.77 3.85 -3.60
CA SER A 197 -27.42 3.61 -4.90
C SER A 197 -26.56 4.18 -6.03
N ALA A 198 -26.08 3.31 -6.90
CA ALA A 198 -25.38 3.73 -8.11
C ALA A 198 -26.35 4.42 -9.09
N PRO A 199 -25.87 5.40 -9.88
CA PRO A 199 -26.66 5.98 -10.97
C PRO A 199 -27.06 4.94 -12.03
N ASP A 200 -28.19 5.13 -12.71
CA ASP A 200 -28.76 4.17 -13.68
C ASP A 200 -27.81 3.75 -14.82
N TRP A 201 -26.82 4.58 -15.16
CA TRP A 201 -25.86 4.29 -16.22
C TRP A 201 -24.71 3.38 -15.77
N VAL A 202 -24.55 3.16 -14.47
CA VAL A 202 -23.49 2.34 -13.88
C VAL A 202 -23.99 0.89 -13.82
N THR A 203 -23.82 0.19 -14.94
CA THR A 203 -24.13 -1.24 -15.04
C THR A 203 -22.91 -2.09 -14.62
N PRO A 204 -23.09 -3.41 -14.37
CA PRO A 204 -21.95 -4.30 -14.12
C PRO A 204 -20.88 -4.26 -15.23
N ASP A 205 -21.29 -4.19 -16.50
CA ASP A 205 -20.38 -4.05 -17.66
C ASP A 205 -19.58 -2.74 -17.62
N VAL A 206 -20.22 -1.63 -17.25
CA VAL A 206 -19.54 -0.34 -17.10
C VAL A 206 -18.54 -0.39 -15.95
N MET A 207 -18.92 -0.99 -14.82
CA MET A 207 -18.01 -1.15 -13.67
C MET A 207 -16.82 -2.04 -14.01
N GLU A 208 -17.01 -3.12 -14.77
CA GLU A 208 -15.92 -4.01 -15.21
C GLU A 208 -14.93 -3.27 -16.11
N LYS A 209 -15.42 -2.55 -17.13
CA LYS A 209 -14.55 -1.77 -18.03
C LYS A 209 -13.80 -0.66 -17.30
N LEU A 210 -14.47 0.01 -16.37
CA LEU A 210 -13.84 1.01 -15.49
C LEU A 210 -12.77 0.38 -14.59
N SER A 211 -12.97 -0.85 -14.12
CA SER A 211 -11.98 -1.61 -13.36
C SER A 211 -10.73 -1.89 -14.20
N VAL A 212 -10.89 -2.30 -15.46
CA VAL A 212 -9.75 -2.54 -16.35
C VAL A 212 -8.94 -1.27 -16.60
N LEU A 213 -9.61 -0.12 -16.80
CA LEU A 213 -8.95 1.17 -16.94
C LEU A 213 -8.22 1.61 -15.65
N ASN A 214 -8.79 1.28 -14.49
CA ASN A 214 -8.17 1.50 -13.19
C ASN A 214 -6.93 0.61 -12.98
N ASP A 215 -7.01 -0.66 -13.37
CA ASP A 215 -5.88 -1.61 -13.25
C ASP A 215 -4.73 -1.23 -14.19
N PHE A 216 -5.05 -0.74 -15.40
CA PHE A 216 -4.07 -0.14 -16.30
C PHE A 216 -3.39 1.10 -15.67
N SER A 217 -4.09 1.79 -14.76
CA SER A 217 -3.56 2.90 -13.96
C SER A 217 -2.85 2.44 -12.68
N ILE A 218 -2.72 1.12 -12.45
CA ILE A 218 -1.99 0.43 -11.38
C ILE A 218 -2.39 0.94 -9.98
N GLN A 219 -3.62 0.60 -9.55
CA GLN A 219 -4.07 0.90 -8.19
C GLN A 219 -4.03 -0.34 -7.27
N PRO A 220 -3.21 -0.33 -6.21
CA PRO A 220 -3.23 -1.37 -5.21
C PRO A 220 -4.56 -1.38 -4.42
N PRO A 221 -5.11 -2.56 -4.05
CA PRO A 221 -6.26 -2.64 -3.17
C PRO A 221 -6.01 -2.05 -1.77
N PHE A 222 -7.09 -1.76 -1.04
CA PHE A 222 -7.04 -1.30 0.35
C PHE A 222 -6.33 -2.31 1.26
N ALA A 223 -5.49 -1.78 2.17
CA ALA A 223 -4.69 -2.58 3.11
C ALA A 223 -3.82 -3.66 2.44
N SER A 224 -3.54 -3.51 1.15
CA SER A 224 -2.49 -4.27 0.51
C SER A 224 -1.13 -3.85 1.07
N CYS A 225 -0.18 -4.78 1.09
CA CYS A 225 1.17 -4.48 1.51
C CYS A 225 2.22 -5.19 0.65
N GLN A 226 3.26 -4.45 0.34
CA GLN A 226 4.52 -4.94 -0.20
C GLN A 226 5.48 -5.19 0.96
N ILE A 227 6.08 -6.36 0.99
CA ILE A 227 7.00 -6.82 2.05
C ILE A 227 8.35 -7.09 1.42
N PHE A 228 9.41 -6.63 2.08
CA PHE A 228 10.81 -6.96 1.80
C PHE A 228 11.43 -7.56 3.05
N GLU A 229 11.99 -8.75 2.93
CA GLU A 229 12.63 -9.48 4.01
C GLU A 229 14.11 -9.70 3.67
N LEU A 230 14.99 -9.19 4.51
CA LEU A 230 16.43 -9.36 4.38
C LEU A 230 16.87 -10.54 5.24
N TYR A 231 17.50 -11.53 4.63
CA TYR A 231 18.00 -12.72 5.28
C TYR A 231 19.52 -12.79 5.25
N ARG A 232 20.14 -13.17 6.37
CA ARG A 232 21.51 -13.64 6.42
C ARG A 232 21.54 -15.17 6.28
N ASN A 233 22.21 -15.63 5.24
CA ASN A 233 22.40 -17.05 4.96
C ASN A 233 23.55 -17.64 5.80
N ASN A 234 23.68 -18.96 5.79
CA ASN A 234 24.67 -19.69 6.60
C ASN A 234 26.11 -19.38 6.19
N ASP A 235 26.34 -19.03 4.92
CA ASP A 235 27.62 -18.59 4.37
C ASP A 235 27.92 -17.10 4.64
N SER A 236 27.12 -16.46 5.50
CA SER A 236 27.15 -15.02 5.80
C SER A 236 26.75 -14.10 4.64
N SER A 237 26.38 -14.65 3.48
CA SER A 237 25.78 -13.86 2.40
C SER A 237 24.42 -13.34 2.80
N VAL A 238 23.99 -12.26 2.15
CA VAL A 238 22.70 -11.61 2.42
C VAL A 238 21.83 -11.70 1.18
N SER A 239 20.55 -12.01 1.38
CA SER A 239 19.56 -12.03 0.30
C SER A 239 18.28 -11.31 0.69
N VAL A 240 17.53 -10.85 -0.31
CA VAL A 240 16.24 -10.16 -0.20
C VAL A 240 15.16 -11.06 -0.79
N SER A 241 14.13 -11.33 -0.01
CA SER A 241 12.89 -11.94 -0.48
C SER A 241 11.78 -10.88 -0.48
N MET A 242 10.95 -10.88 -1.52
CA MET A 242 9.85 -9.91 -1.66
C MET A 242 8.51 -10.63 -1.68
N PHE A 243 7.49 -10.00 -1.10
CA PHE A 243 6.13 -10.53 -1.10
C PHE A 243 5.10 -9.42 -1.29
N TYR A 244 3.99 -9.73 -1.95
CA TYR A 244 2.87 -8.82 -2.08
C TYR A 244 1.60 -9.47 -1.54
N ARG A 245 0.94 -8.79 -0.60
CA ARG A 245 -0.32 -9.22 -0.02
C ARG A 245 -1.41 -8.25 -0.45
N ASN A 246 -2.31 -8.70 -1.30
CA ASN A 246 -3.48 -7.94 -1.75
C ASN A 246 -4.81 -8.60 -1.36
N ASP A 247 -4.78 -9.78 -0.73
CA ASP A 247 -5.94 -10.51 -0.24
C ASP A 247 -5.67 -10.99 1.18
N SER A 248 -6.64 -10.75 2.08
CA SER A 248 -6.51 -11.12 3.48
C SER A 248 -6.71 -12.60 3.79
N THR A 249 -7.24 -13.36 2.85
CA THR A 249 -7.64 -14.77 3.01
C THR A 249 -6.54 -15.76 2.62
N VAL A 250 -5.49 -15.28 1.96
CA VAL A 250 -4.37 -16.09 1.46
C VAL A 250 -3.03 -15.57 1.98
N GLU A 251 -2.00 -16.41 1.90
CA GLU A 251 -0.63 -16.00 2.20
C GLU A 251 -0.10 -15.01 1.15
N PRO A 252 0.83 -14.10 1.51
CA PRO A 252 1.43 -13.17 0.58
C PRO A 252 2.08 -13.87 -0.63
N TYR A 253 1.85 -13.33 -1.82
CA TYR A 253 2.43 -13.83 -3.06
C TYR A 253 3.92 -13.52 -3.10
N PRO A 254 4.81 -14.52 -3.32
CA PRO A 254 6.22 -14.24 -3.51
C PRO A 254 6.46 -13.48 -4.82
N LEU A 255 7.31 -12.46 -4.77
CA LEU A 255 7.67 -11.65 -5.93
C LEU A 255 9.14 -11.88 -6.30
N GLN A 256 9.38 -11.97 -7.61
CA GLN A 256 10.70 -12.15 -8.18
C GLN A 256 11.09 -10.90 -8.98
N LEU A 257 12.28 -10.36 -8.71
CA LEU A 257 12.84 -9.33 -9.59
C LEU A 257 13.21 -9.97 -10.94
N PRO A 258 12.82 -9.36 -12.08
CA PRO A 258 13.26 -9.83 -13.38
C PRO A 258 14.79 -9.91 -13.45
N GLY A 259 15.31 -11.11 -13.75
CA GLY A 259 16.75 -11.35 -13.80
C GLY A 259 17.41 -11.72 -12.48
N CYS A 260 16.66 -11.91 -11.38
CA CYS A 260 17.18 -12.42 -10.11
C CYS A 260 16.41 -13.66 -9.63
N SER A 261 16.92 -14.38 -8.63
CA SER A 261 16.19 -15.44 -7.92
C SER A 261 15.11 -14.88 -6.99
N LEU A 262 14.18 -15.73 -6.52
CA LEU A 262 13.20 -15.38 -5.48
C LEU A 262 13.87 -14.91 -4.18
N ASP A 263 14.99 -15.55 -3.84
CA ASP A 263 15.90 -15.11 -2.79
C ASP A 263 17.05 -14.38 -3.46
N CYS A 264 16.85 -13.08 -3.74
CA CYS A 264 17.76 -12.30 -4.55
C CYS A 264 19.00 -11.90 -3.73
N PRO A 265 20.24 -12.25 -4.13
CA PRO A 265 21.44 -11.79 -3.43
C PRO A 265 21.45 -10.26 -3.31
N LEU A 266 21.81 -9.72 -2.14
CA LEU A 266 21.71 -8.29 -1.87
C LEU A 266 22.48 -7.44 -2.89
N ASP A 267 23.68 -7.85 -3.29
CA ASP A 267 24.48 -7.14 -4.29
C ASP A 267 23.81 -7.10 -5.66
N GLU A 268 23.08 -8.17 -6.02
CA GLU A 268 22.32 -8.22 -7.27
C GLU A 268 21.03 -7.42 -7.19
N PHE A 269 20.33 -7.48 -6.05
CA PHE A 269 19.16 -6.65 -5.77
C PHE A 269 19.51 -5.17 -5.93
N MET A 270 20.57 -4.70 -5.26
CA MET A 270 21.05 -3.31 -5.32
C MET A 270 21.54 -2.89 -6.72
N ARG A 271 21.93 -3.84 -7.57
CA ARG A 271 22.33 -3.56 -8.96
C ARG A 271 21.12 -3.39 -9.89
N ILE A 272 20.02 -4.11 -9.60
CA ILE A 272 18.82 -4.14 -10.43
C ILE A 272 17.87 -2.98 -10.09
N THR A 273 17.75 -2.62 -8.82
CA THR A 273 16.87 -1.55 -8.31
C THR A 273 17.58 -0.21 -8.23
#